data_AF-A0A5J5C778-F1
#
_entry.id   AF-A0A5J5C778-F1
#
_cell.length_a   1.000
_cell.length_b   1.000
_cell.length_c   1.000
_cell.angle_alpha   90.00
_cell.angle_beta   90.00
_cell.angle_gamma   90.00
#
_symmetry.space_group_name_H-M   'P 1'
#
loop_
_entity.id
_entity.type
_entity.pdbx_description
1 polymer ?
#
loop_
_entity_poly.entity_id
_entity_poly.type
_entity_poly.pdbx_seq_one_letter_code
_entity_poly.pdbx_strand_id
1 'polypeptide(L)'
;TNTRPHQLLITKVKRFGGSSSFTRRSQWTVEQLRQVNGINPNKDCPEFNLVFDNAVDLWLASSSAEKCIFVQILYHACQTYWEGKAGSLGKVSHRRRASHCAHPEVEAGPSDCSPSSATRALKPQQKSYIPARQTEFINCQSKLTG
;
A
#
# COMPACT_ATOMS: atom_id res chain seq x y z
N THR A 1 14.59 -18.61 -3.32
CA THR A 1 14.02 -17.66 -2.35
C THR A 1 13.21 -16.62 -3.10
N ASN A 2 11.93 -16.90 -3.38
CA ASN A 2 11.04 -16.05 -4.20
C ASN A 2 9.76 -15.78 -3.41
N THR A 3 9.91 -15.15 -2.25
CA THR A 3 8.77 -14.76 -1.41
C THR A 3 8.66 -13.26 -1.47
N ARG A 4 7.52 -12.79 -1.99
CA ARG A 4 7.19 -11.36 -2.04
C ARG A 4 7.16 -10.82 -0.60
N PRO A 5 7.78 -9.66 -0.32
CA PRO A 5 7.97 -9.21 1.05
C PRO A 5 6.63 -8.84 1.69
N HIS A 6 6.37 -9.35 2.89
CA HIS A 6 5.18 -8.98 3.68
C HIS A 6 5.22 -7.53 4.16
N GLN A 7 6.42 -6.94 4.25
CA GLN A 7 6.64 -5.59 4.76
C GLN A 7 7.79 -4.92 4.02
N LEU A 8 7.61 -3.64 3.69
CA LEU A 8 8.64 -2.77 3.14
C LEU A 8 8.66 -1.46 3.94
N LEU A 9 9.84 -1.10 4.44
CA LEU A 9 10.06 0.07 5.30
C LEU A 9 11.04 1.04 4.66
N ILE A 10 10.76 2.34 4.80
CA ILE A 10 11.65 3.43 4.42
C ILE A 10 12.15 4.05 5.71
N THR A 11 13.46 4.00 5.96
CA THR A 11 14.06 4.45 7.21
C THR A 11 15.03 5.60 6.96
N LYS A 12 14.75 6.76 7.55
CA LYS A 12 15.67 7.90 7.54
C LYS A 12 16.64 7.77 8.71
N VAL A 13 17.93 7.78 8.43
CA VAL A 13 19.00 7.68 9.44
C VAL A 13 19.95 8.87 9.36
N LYS A 14 20.66 9.14 10.45
CA LYS A 14 21.74 10.13 10.51
C LYS A 14 22.97 9.50 11.17
N ARG A 15 24.13 9.69 10.56
CA ARG A 15 25.42 9.45 11.22
C ARG A 15 25.91 10.78 11.81
N PHE A 16 26.28 10.77 13.09
CA PHE A 16 26.87 11.94 13.74
C PHE A 16 28.39 11.91 13.58
N GLY A 17 29.02 13.08 13.49
CA GLY A 17 30.48 13.18 13.40
C GLY A 17 31.15 12.46 14.56
N GLY A 18 32.21 11.69 14.26
CA GLY A 18 32.91 10.89 15.26
C GLY A 18 32.23 9.56 15.65
N SER A 19 31.02 9.28 15.17
CA SER A 19 30.35 7.99 15.37
C SER A 19 30.44 7.10 14.13
N SER A 20 30.68 5.81 14.35
CA SER A 20 30.56 4.77 13.33
C SER A 20 29.12 4.28 13.14
N SER A 21 28.23 4.56 14.09
CA SER A 21 26.84 4.08 14.10
C SER A 21 25.86 5.07 13.49
N PHE A 22 24.73 4.54 13.03
CA PHE A 22 23.60 5.33 12.53
C PHE A 22 22.50 5.42 13.57
N THR A 23 21.91 6.61 13.71
CA THR A 23 20.72 6.84 14.53
C THR A 23 19.50 7.03 13.64
N ARG A 24 18.42 6.29 13.91
CA ARG A 24 17.15 6.44 13.21
C ARG A 24 16.49 7.77 13.55
N ARG A 25 16.08 8.51 12.52
CA ARG A 25 15.36 9.80 12.63
C ARG A 25 13.87 9.63 12.41
N SER A 26 13.50 8.81 11.42
CA SER A 26 12.11 8.52 11.07
C SER A 26 12.02 7.17 10.38
N GLN A 27 10.82 6.61 10.35
CA GLN A 27 10.53 5.39 9.62
C GLN A 27 9.09 5.43 9.13
N TRP A 28 8.90 5.00 7.89
CA TRP A 28 7.59 4.91 7.25
C TRP A 28 7.43 3.52 6.65
N THR A 29 6.19 3.07 6.55
CA THR A 29 5.86 1.91 5.72
C THR A 29 5.61 2.37 4.28
N VAL A 30 5.80 1.49 3.31
CA VAL A 30 5.57 1.83 1.89
C VAL A 30 4.11 2.22 1.60
N GLU A 31 3.16 1.73 2.38
CA GLU A 31 1.74 2.11 2.29
C GLU A 31 1.49 3.58 2.57
N GLN A 32 2.37 4.21 3.36
CA GLN A 32 2.31 5.63 3.65
C GLN A 32 2.93 6.46 2.53
N LEU A 33 3.77 5.87 1.65
CA LEU A 33 4.42 6.57 0.54
C LEU A 33 3.44 6.74 -0.62
N ARG A 34 3.01 7.98 -0.83
CA ARG A 34 2.08 8.35 -1.89
C ARG A 34 2.78 8.67 -3.20
N GLN A 35 3.89 9.41 -3.14
CA GLN A 35 4.54 9.89 -4.33
C GLN A 35 6.06 9.96 -4.17
N VAL A 36 6.77 9.60 -5.22
CA VAL A 36 8.18 9.94 -5.44
C VAL A 36 8.23 10.93 -6.59
N ASN A 37 8.68 12.16 -6.30
CA ASN A 37 8.81 13.21 -7.32
C ASN A 37 10.29 13.39 -7.66
N GLY A 38 10.65 13.07 -8.90
CA GLY A 38 12.00 13.20 -9.40
C GLY A 38 12.50 14.63 -9.52
N ILE A 39 11.63 15.64 -9.58
CA ILE A 39 11.93 17.08 -9.77
C ILE A 39 12.72 17.35 -11.07
N ASN A 40 12.27 18.34 -11.85
CA ASN A 40 12.96 18.81 -13.07
C ASN A 40 13.49 17.67 -13.98
N PRO A 41 12.62 16.84 -14.57
CA PRO A 41 13.03 15.64 -15.32
C PRO A 41 13.92 15.92 -16.54
N ASN A 42 13.96 17.18 -16.99
CA ASN A 42 14.75 17.64 -18.13
C ASN A 42 16.15 18.15 -17.73
N LYS A 43 16.51 18.10 -16.44
CA LYS A 43 17.77 18.61 -15.91
C LYS A 43 18.43 17.54 -15.04
N ASP A 44 19.74 17.37 -15.18
CA ASP A 44 20.55 16.56 -14.28
C ASP A 44 20.69 17.26 -12.93
N CYS A 45 19.75 16.96 -12.04
CA CYS A 45 19.61 17.60 -10.75
C CYS A 45 19.45 16.53 -9.65
N PRO A 46 20.13 16.66 -8.50
CA PRO A 46 20.10 15.64 -7.45
C PRO A 46 18.89 15.74 -6.50
N GLU A 47 18.01 16.73 -6.68
CA GLU A 47 16.83 16.93 -5.84
C GLU A 47 15.71 15.93 -6.17
N PHE A 48 15.02 15.46 -5.13
CA PHE A 48 13.77 14.69 -5.25
C PHE A 48 12.95 14.81 -3.96
N ASN A 49 11.66 14.49 -4.03
CA ASN A 49 10.77 14.52 -2.87
C ASN A 49 10.11 13.16 -2.64
N LEU A 50 9.98 12.79 -1.37
CA LEU A 50 9.16 11.69 -0.90
C LEU A 50 7.92 12.27 -0.23
N VAL A 51 6.74 12.02 -0.78
CA VAL A 51 5.46 12.46 -0.24
C VAL A 51 4.79 11.28 0.44
N PHE A 52 4.60 11.41 1.75
CA PHE A 52 3.88 10.46 2.58
C PHE A 52 2.50 11.01 2.95
N ASP A 53 1.64 10.17 3.54
CA ASP A 53 0.30 10.56 4.03
C ASP A 53 0.26 11.87 4.83
N ASN A 54 1.20 12.03 5.76
CA ASN A 54 1.20 13.12 6.73
C ASN A 54 2.50 13.93 6.71
N ALA A 55 3.35 13.73 5.70
CA ALA A 55 4.67 14.36 5.67
C ALA A 55 5.20 14.47 4.24
N VAL A 56 6.00 15.49 3.99
CA VAL A 56 6.83 15.61 2.79
C VAL A 56 8.28 15.67 3.24
N ASP A 57 9.14 14.83 2.66
CA ASP A 57 10.57 14.85 2.90
C ASP A 57 11.29 15.24 1.61
N LEU A 58 12.00 16.39 1.67
CA LEU A 58 12.76 16.94 0.56
C LEU A 58 14.20 16.43 0.65
N TRP A 59 14.72 15.88 -0.45
CA TRP A 59 16.03 15.25 -0.49
C TRP A 59 16.91 15.84 -1.57
N LEU A 60 18.21 15.87 -1.26
CA LEU A 60 19.29 16.19 -2.18
C LEU A 60 20.28 15.03 -2.12
N ALA A 61 20.40 14.26 -3.20
CA ALA A 61 21.43 13.23 -3.31
C ALA A 61 22.83 13.86 -3.51
N SER A 62 23.90 13.08 -3.35
CA SER A 62 25.26 13.58 -3.62
C SER A 62 25.51 13.80 -5.12
N SER A 63 24.73 13.14 -5.98
CA SER A 63 24.76 13.33 -7.45
C SER A 63 23.42 12.96 -8.12
N SER A 64 23.22 13.42 -9.36
CA SER A 64 22.07 13.02 -10.20
C SER A 64 22.05 11.51 -10.45
N ALA A 65 23.22 10.88 -10.61
CA ALA A 65 23.34 9.44 -10.80
C ALA A 65 22.91 8.65 -9.56
N GLU A 66 23.35 9.07 -8.37
CA GLU A 66 22.92 8.45 -7.10
C GLU A 66 21.41 8.57 -6.88
N LYS A 67 20.83 9.74 -7.20
CA LYS A 67 19.37 9.91 -7.20
C LYS A 67 18.69 8.89 -8.12
N CYS A 68 19.16 8.75 -9.36
CA CYS A 68 18.58 7.82 -10.31
C CYS A 68 18.61 6.38 -9.78
N ILE A 69 19.76 5.93 -9.27
CA ILE A 69 19.93 4.59 -8.69
C ILE A 69 18.95 4.38 -7.52
N PHE A 70 18.89 5.35 -6.59
CA PHE A 70 17.99 5.25 -5.44
C PHE A 70 16.52 5.14 -5.86
N VAL A 71 16.08 6.00 -6.79
CA VAL A 71 14.69 6.03 -7.28
C VAL A 71 14.33 4.76 -8.03
N GLN A 72 15.24 4.20 -8.84
CA GLN A 72 15.04 2.91 -9.53
C GLN A 72 14.89 1.75 -8.53
N ILE A 73 15.77 1.65 -7.54
CA ILE A 73 15.68 0.62 -6.51
C ILE A 73 14.37 0.75 -5.73
N LEU A 74 13.99 1.97 -5.35
CA LEU A 74 12.74 2.24 -4.64
C LEU A 74 11.53 1.86 -5.48
N TYR A 75 11.54 2.17 -6.79
CA TYR A 75 10.49 1.79 -7.73
C TYR A 75 10.28 0.28 -7.77
N HIS A 76 11.33 -0.50 -8.01
CA HIS A 76 11.22 -1.96 -8.08
C HIS A 76 10.86 -2.60 -6.74
N ALA A 77 11.36 -2.05 -5.62
CA ALA A 77 10.98 -2.51 -4.29
C ALA A 77 9.47 -2.28 -4.03
N CYS A 78 8.95 -1.10 -4.39
CA CYS A 78 7.52 -0.80 -4.29
C CYS A 78 6.69 -1.73 -5.18
N GLN A 79 7.09 -1.90 -6.44
CA GLN A 79 6.41 -2.78 -7.39
C GLN A 79 6.31 -4.22 -6.84
N THR A 80 7.43 -4.79 -6.41
CA THR A 80 7.50 -6.16 -5.85
C THR A 80 6.61 -6.31 -4.61
N TYR A 81 6.57 -5.30 -3.74
CA TYR A 81 5.72 -5.28 -2.56
C TYR A 81 4.23 -5.23 -2.93
N TRP A 82 3.82 -4.32 -3.83
CA TRP A 82 2.41 -4.15 -4.19
C TRP A 82 1.85 -5.33 -4.99
N GLU A 83 2.66 -5.94 -5.85
CA GLU A 83 2.32 -7.21 -6.50
C GLU A 83 2.08 -8.32 -5.47
N GLY A 84 2.88 -8.39 -4.40
CA GLY A 84 2.68 -9.33 -3.29
C GLY A 84 1.38 -9.10 -2.53
N LYS A 85 1.06 -7.84 -2.28
CA LYS A 85 -0.15 -7.46 -1.57
C LYS A 85 -1.42 -7.76 -2.37
N ALA A 86 -1.42 -7.48 -3.68
CA ALA A 86 -2.55 -7.79 -4.57
C ALA A 86 -2.86 -9.30 -4.60
N GLY A 87 -1.82 -10.15 -4.62
CA GLY A 87 -1.99 -11.61 -4.58
C GLY A 87 -2.51 -12.17 -3.25
N SER A 88 -2.38 -11.42 -2.14
CA SER A 88 -2.86 -11.85 -0.82
C SER A 88 -4.35 -11.60 -0.59
N LEU A 89 -4.96 -10.64 -1.29
CA LEU A 89 -6.39 -10.31 -1.17
C LEU A 89 -7.32 -11.31 -1.89
N GLY A 90 -6.78 -12.18 -2.75
CA GLY A 90 -7.54 -13.15 -3.55
C GLY A 90 -7.78 -14.52 -2.92
N LYS A 91 -7.36 -14.77 -1.67
CA LYS A 91 -7.51 -16.08 -1.01
C LYS A 91 -8.55 -16.08 0.10
N VAL A 92 -9.75 -15.60 -0.17
CA VAL A 92 -10.93 -16.14 0.52
C VAL A 92 -11.28 -17.44 -0.19
N SER A 93 -10.78 -18.54 0.35
CA SER A 93 -11.14 -19.89 -0.06
C SER A 93 -12.67 -20.01 -0.03
N HIS A 94 -13.31 -20.00 -1.20
CA HIS A 94 -14.59 -20.65 -1.36
C HIS A 94 -14.35 -22.14 -1.12
N ARG A 95 -14.48 -22.54 0.14
CA ARG A 95 -14.58 -23.95 0.52
C ARG A 95 -15.84 -24.47 -0.16
N ARG A 96 -15.64 -25.18 -1.28
CA ARG A 96 -16.65 -26.06 -1.88
C ARG A 96 -17.29 -26.87 -0.75
N ARG A 97 -18.58 -26.68 -0.52
CA ARG A 97 -19.40 -27.66 0.19
C ARG A 97 -20.30 -28.29 -0.86
N ALA A 98 -19.77 -29.32 -1.51
CA ALA A 98 -20.62 -30.34 -2.13
C ALA A 98 -21.13 -31.25 -1.02
N SER A 99 -22.44 -31.35 -0.87
CA SER A 99 -23.10 -32.49 -0.24
C SER A 99 -24.49 -32.59 -0.83
N HIS A 100 -24.70 -33.65 -1.61
CA HIS A 100 -26.00 -34.09 -2.06
C HIS A 100 -26.87 -34.48 -0.84
N CYS A 101 -28.19 -34.27 -0.91
CA CYS A 101 -29.20 -35.34 -0.91
C CYS A 101 -30.63 -34.81 -0.62
N ALA A 102 -31.55 -35.28 -1.48
CA ALA A 102 -32.95 -35.69 -1.22
C ALA A 102 -34.05 -34.66 -0.83
N HIS A 103 -35.03 -34.54 -1.75
CA HIS A 103 -36.47 -34.26 -1.55
C HIS A 103 -37.12 -35.47 -0.77
N PRO A 104 -38.34 -35.42 -0.17
CA PRO A 104 -39.52 -34.68 -0.63
C PRO A 104 -40.53 -34.05 0.37
N GLU A 105 -41.39 -33.20 -0.21
CA GLU A 105 -42.83 -32.89 0.05
C GLU A 105 -43.42 -32.83 1.47
N VAL A 106 -44.16 -31.75 1.78
CA VAL A 106 -45.63 -31.75 2.02
C VAL A 106 -46.14 -30.30 2.15
N GLU A 107 -47.33 -30.07 1.59
CA GLU A 107 -48.08 -28.83 1.42
C GLU A 107 -49.01 -28.48 2.61
N ALA A 108 -49.42 -27.20 2.65
CA ALA A 108 -50.68 -26.61 3.19
C ALA A 108 -50.64 -25.81 4.52
N GLY A 109 -51.05 -24.53 4.43
CA GLY A 109 -51.74 -23.79 5.51
C GLY A 109 -51.22 -22.38 5.85
N PRO A 110 -52.01 -21.28 5.67
CA PRO A 110 -51.56 -19.89 5.84
C PRO A 110 -51.87 -19.32 7.24
N SER A 111 -51.09 -18.34 7.68
CA SER A 111 -51.51 -17.40 8.74
C SER A 111 -50.75 -16.07 8.62
N ASP A 112 -51.55 -15.03 8.37
CA ASP A 112 -51.15 -13.63 8.35
C ASP A 112 -50.89 -13.10 9.76
N CYS A 113 -49.85 -12.26 9.91
CA CYS A 113 -49.90 -10.98 10.63
C CYS A 113 -48.55 -10.22 10.47
N SER A 114 -48.64 -8.98 9.99
CA SER A 114 -47.55 -7.96 9.95
C SER A 114 -47.78 -6.91 11.06
N PRO A 115 -47.01 -5.82 11.17
CA PRO A 115 -45.55 -5.67 11.38
C PRO A 115 -45.25 -4.76 12.61
N SER A 116 -43.98 -4.64 13.05
CA SER A 116 -43.33 -3.34 13.37
C SER A 116 -42.01 -3.53 14.12
N SER A 117 -40.95 -3.01 13.51
CA SER A 117 -39.56 -3.05 13.93
C SER A 117 -39.19 -1.79 14.73
N ALA A 118 -38.38 -1.93 15.79
CA ALA A 118 -37.57 -0.81 16.29
C ALA A 118 -36.35 -1.26 17.10
N THR A 119 -35.46 -2.07 16.52
CA THR A 119 -34.09 -2.20 17.07
C THR A 119 -33.25 -1.08 16.49
N ARG A 120 -32.97 -0.05 17.30
CA ARG A 120 -32.03 1.03 16.94
C ARG A 120 -30.63 0.44 16.75
N ALA A 121 -30.26 0.19 15.50
CA ALA A 121 -28.88 -0.09 15.12
C ALA A 121 -28.07 1.21 15.24
N LEU A 122 -27.12 1.23 16.17
CA LEU A 122 -26.08 2.26 16.23
C LEU A 122 -25.28 2.20 14.92
N LYS A 123 -25.34 3.27 14.13
CA LYS A 123 -24.53 3.40 12.92
C LYS A 123 -23.06 3.48 13.35
N PRO A 124 -22.17 2.57 12.91
CA PRO A 124 -20.73 2.78 13.07
C PRO A 124 -20.36 4.03 12.28
N GLN A 125 -19.69 5.00 12.93
CA GLN A 125 -19.16 6.17 12.25
C GLN A 125 -18.29 5.71 11.07
N GLN A 126 -18.70 6.13 9.88
CA GLN A 126 -18.04 5.86 8.62
C GLN A 126 -16.70 6.61 8.60
N LYS A 127 -15.64 6.00 9.15
CA LYS A 127 -14.28 6.39 8.81
C LYS A 127 -14.15 6.18 7.30
N SER A 128 -13.94 7.26 6.56
CA SER A 128 -13.67 7.22 5.12
C SER A 128 -12.48 6.29 4.89
N TYR A 129 -12.75 5.08 4.43
CA TYR A 129 -11.72 4.16 3.99
C TYR A 129 -11.10 4.76 2.73
N ILE A 130 -9.92 5.35 2.86
CA ILE A 130 -9.10 5.72 1.71
C ILE A 130 -8.41 4.41 1.28
N PRO A 131 -8.72 3.85 0.11
CA PRO A 131 -8.06 2.64 -0.35
C PRO A 131 -6.55 2.83 -0.38
N ALA A 132 -5.79 1.80 -0.01
CA ALA A 132 -4.34 1.82 -0.16
C ALA A 132 -4.02 2.05 -1.65
N ARG A 133 -3.51 3.25 -1.97
CA ARG A 133 -3.11 3.60 -3.33
C ARG A 133 -1.67 3.17 -3.53
N GLN A 134 -1.38 2.60 -4.69
CA GLN A 134 -0.01 2.32 -5.10
C GLN A 134 0.77 3.63 -5.18
N THR A 135 2.06 3.57 -4.85
CA THR A 135 2.96 4.73 -4.93
C THR A 135 3.10 5.23 -6.35
N GLU A 136 2.94 6.53 -6.56
CA GLU A 136 3.12 7.18 -7.87
C GLU A 136 4.56 7.69 -8.03
N PHE A 137 5.18 7.41 -9.18
CA PHE A 137 6.50 7.91 -9.53
C PHE A 137 6.37 8.94 -10.65
N ILE A 138 6.44 10.22 -10.30
CA ILE A 138 6.30 11.32 -11.24
C ILE A 138 7.63 12.00 -11.48
N ASN A 139 7.84 12.56 -12.69
CA ASN A 139 9.11 13.20 -13.07
C ASN A 139 10.35 12.28 -12.94
N CYS A 140 10.12 10.96 -12.92
CA CYS A 140 11.17 9.93 -12.87
C CYS A 140 11.24 9.09 -14.15
N GLN A 141 10.26 9.25 -15.05
CA GLN A 141 9.89 8.26 -16.09
C GLN A 141 10.99 8.02 -17.12
N SER A 142 11.74 9.04 -17.53
CA SER A 142 12.87 8.88 -18.47
C SER A 142 14.02 8.03 -17.92
N LYS A 143 14.00 7.67 -16.63
CA LYS A 143 15.05 6.89 -15.95
C LYS A 143 14.56 5.57 -15.35
N LEU A 144 13.26 5.25 -15.42
CA LEU A 144 12.68 4.05 -14.78
C LEU A 144 12.49 2.87 -15.74
N THR A 145 12.43 3.11 -17.06
CA THR A 145 12.17 2.10 -18.10
C THR A 145 13.39 1.79 -18.97
N GLY A 146 14.60 2.08 -18.46
CA GLY A 146 15.87 1.85 -19.17
C GLY A 146 16.38 0.43 -19.03
#